data_AF-A0A7S2WG62-F1
#
_entry.id   AF-A0A7S2WG62-F1
#
_cell.length_a   1.000
_cell.length_b   1.000
_cell.length_c   1.000
_cell.angle_alpha   90.00
_cell.angle_beta   90.00
_cell.angle_gamma   90.00
#
_symmetry.space_group_name_H-M   'P 1'
#
loop_
_entity.id
_entity.type
_entity.pdbx_description
1 polymer ?
#
loop_
_entity_poly.entity_id
_entity_poly.type
_entity_poly.pdbx_seq_one_letter_code
_entity_poly.pdbx_strand_id
1 'polypeptide(L)'
;ELIIIIKISIDQSIPVMWLVVTCLVLFAVLSVMVLGLWAKQKTFPSQGVNEPRKLRLSSDVHGSQAALANPPSMSGVLCKRRKYLPLWPQRYFVLHDSLLYYYLQKADHYPRGVILVDPSYCHRDGRVITIVDNKSSDITYRLYGLTDK
;
A
#
# COMPACT_ATOMS: atom_id res chain seq x y z
N GLU A 1 64.91 8.52 38.58
CA GLU A 1 64.13 9.17 37.50
C GLU A 1 63.30 8.22 36.62
N LEU A 2 63.60 6.91 36.57
CA LEU A 2 62.80 5.94 35.77
C LEU A 2 61.37 5.64 36.27
N ILE A 3 61.07 5.88 37.55
CA ILE A 3 59.77 5.51 38.15
C ILE A 3 58.63 6.45 37.71
N ILE A 4 58.96 7.68 37.32
CA ILE A 4 57.97 8.69 36.92
C ILE A 4 57.43 8.41 35.51
N ILE A 5 58.25 7.84 34.62
CA ILE A 5 57.88 7.56 33.23
C ILE A 5 56.88 6.39 33.15
N ILE A 6 56.99 5.38 34.02
CA ILE A 6 56.08 4.22 34.02
C ILE A 6 54.68 4.60 34.51
N LYS A 7 54.56 5.59 35.40
CA LYS A 7 53.26 6.01 35.96
C LYS A 7 52.40 6.78 34.95
N ILE A 8 53.03 7.49 34.01
CA ILE A 8 52.33 8.24 32.94
C ILE A 8 51.81 7.30 31.84
N SER A 9 52.46 6.15 31.63
CA SER A 9 52.05 5.20 30.58
C SER A 9 50.78 4.40 30.91
N ILE A 10 50.37 4.33 32.18
CA ILE A 10 49.23 3.50 32.61
C ILE A 10 47.90 4.28 32.57
N ASP A 11 47.94 5.61 32.66
CA ASP A 11 46.73 6.45 32.75
C ASP A 11 46.04 6.70 31.39
N GLN A 12 46.74 6.44 30.28
CA GLN A 12 46.20 6.59 28.91
C GLN A 12 45.32 5.39 28.47
N SER A 13 45.22 4.32 29.27
CA SER A 13 44.42 3.12 28.93
C SER A 13 42.94 3.23 29.32
N ILE A 14 42.63 4.10 30.27
CA ILE A 14 41.28 4.31 30.78
C ILE A 14 40.31 4.88 29.71
N PRO A 15 40.65 5.91 28.91
CA PRO A 15 39.68 6.47 27.96
C PRO A 15 39.24 5.49 26.86
N VAL A 16 40.11 4.55 26.47
CA VAL A 16 39.78 3.57 25.42
C VAL A 16 38.73 2.58 25.90
N MET A 17 38.83 2.11 27.16
CA MET A 17 37.80 1.25 27.73
C MET A 17 36.44 1.96 27.85
N TRP A 18 36.42 3.22 28.27
CA TRP A 18 35.19 4.02 28.35
C TRP A 18 34.55 4.24 26.97
N LEU A 19 35.36 4.40 25.92
CA LEU A 19 34.87 4.56 24.55
C LEU A 19 34.24 3.27 24.01
N VAL A 20 34.85 2.11 24.28
CA VAL A 20 34.29 0.81 23.88
C VAL A 20 32.98 0.54 24.61
N VAL A 21 32.91 0.81 25.92
CA VAL A 21 31.70 0.62 26.72
C VAL A 21 30.57 1.53 26.22
N THR A 22 30.84 2.81 25.94
CA THR A 22 29.81 3.73 25.43
C THR A 22 29.33 3.36 24.03
N CYS A 23 30.21 2.90 23.14
CA CYS A 23 29.84 2.38 21.82
C CYS A 23 28.93 1.14 21.91
N LEU A 24 29.23 0.18 22.80
CA LEU A 24 28.41 -1.02 22.98
C LEU A 24 27.01 -0.70 23.51
N VAL A 25 26.90 0.24 24.46
CA VAL A 25 25.61 0.71 24.99
C VAL A 25 24.79 1.40 23.91
N LEU A 26 25.41 2.29 23.12
CA LEU A 26 24.75 2.96 21.99
C LEU A 26 24.24 1.96 20.94
N PHE A 27 25.06 0.97 20.59
CA PHE A 27 24.66 -0.07 19.63
C PHE A 27 23.49 -0.91 20.13
N ALA A 28 23.48 -1.28 21.42
CA ALA A 28 22.37 -2.01 22.02
C ALA A 28 21.07 -1.18 22.01
N VAL A 29 21.13 0.11 22.36
CA VAL A 29 19.97 1.00 22.32
C VAL A 29 19.43 1.20 20.90
N LEU A 30 20.33 1.41 19.92
CA LEU A 30 19.95 1.53 18.51
C LEU A 30 19.33 0.25 17.97
N SER A 31 19.87 -0.92 18.32
CA SER A 31 19.32 -2.22 17.92
C SER A 31 17.88 -2.43 18.42
N VAL A 32 17.61 -2.07 19.69
CA VAL A 32 16.25 -2.15 20.25
C VAL A 32 15.29 -1.18 19.54
N MET A 33 15.73 0.03 19.18
CA MET A 33 14.88 0.96 18.43
C MET A 33 14.57 0.47 17.00
N VAL A 34 15.56 -0.06 16.29
CA VAL A 34 15.37 -0.58 14.92
C VAL A 34 14.44 -1.79 14.91
N LEU A 35 14.60 -2.71 15.87
CA LEU A 35 13.70 -3.86 16.02
C LEU A 35 12.28 -3.45 16.44
N GLY A 36 12.14 -2.44 17.32
CA GLY A 36 10.85 -1.90 17.73
C GLY A 36 10.07 -1.23 16.59
N LEU A 37 10.77 -0.52 15.70
CA LEU A 37 10.17 0.08 14.50
C LEU A 37 9.69 -1.00 13.50
N TRP A 38 10.43 -2.09 13.35
CA TRP A 38 10.02 -3.21 12.50
C TRP A 38 8.85 -4.02 13.09
N ALA A 39 8.78 -4.18 14.42
CA ALA A 39 7.68 -4.88 15.07
C ALA A 39 6.33 -4.14 14.94
N LYS A 40 6.37 -2.81 14.79
CA LYS A 40 5.16 -1.97 14.67
C LYS A 40 4.58 -1.91 13.25
N GLN A 41 5.22 -2.56 12.27
CA GLN A 41 4.78 -2.54 10.86
C GLN A 41 3.97 -3.78 10.44
N LYS A 42 3.85 -4.80 11.31
CA LYS A 42 3.17 -6.08 10.99
C LYS A 42 1.74 -6.23 11.50
N THR A 43 1.18 -5.23 12.16
CA THR A 43 -0.24 -5.22 12.54
C THR A 43 -0.90 -4.02 11.89
N PHE A 44 -1.10 -4.10 10.57
CA PHE A 44 -2.31 -3.51 10.03
C PHE A 44 -3.47 -4.26 10.69
N PRO A 45 -4.28 -3.64 11.56
CA PRO A 45 -5.58 -4.21 11.82
C PRO A 45 -6.24 -4.33 10.44
N SER A 46 -6.70 -5.54 10.09
CA SER A 46 -7.83 -5.65 9.18
C SER A 46 -8.98 -4.96 9.90
N GLN A 47 -8.98 -3.63 9.82
CA GLN A 47 -9.99 -2.78 10.39
C GLN A 47 -11.29 -3.24 9.75
N GLY A 48 -12.22 -3.57 10.63
CA GLY A 48 -13.42 -4.33 10.34
C GLY A 48 -13.93 -4.11 8.93
N VAL A 49 -14.16 -5.24 8.26
CA VAL A 49 -15.35 -5.38 7.44
C VAL A 49 -16.48 -4.79 8.28
N ASN A 50 -16.75 -3.51 8.09
CA ASN A 50 -18.00 -2.92 8.48
C ASN A 50 -19.01 -3.82 7.79
N GLU A 51 -19.77 -4.56 8.60
CA GLU A 51 -21.03 -5.10 8.15
C GLU A 51 -21.68 -4.04 7.27
N PRO A 52 -22.02 -4.37 6.02
CA PRO A 52 -22.80 -3.46 5.24
C PRO A 52 -24.02 -3.15 6.08
N ARG A 53 -24.22 -1.87 6.44
CA ARG A 53 -25.56 -1.40 6.74
C ARG A 53 -26.39 -1.96 5.60
N LYS A 54 -27.28 -2.87 5.98
CA LYS A 54 -28.26 -3.55 5.17
C LYS A 54 -29.14 -2.47 4.54
N LEU A 55 -28.59 -1.77 3.54
CA LEU A 55 -29.37 -1.25 2.45
C LEU A 55 -30.07 -2.50 1.96
N ARG A 56 -31.38 -2.56 2.24
CA ARG A 56 -32.30 -3.48 1.57
C ARG A 56 -32.24 -3.12 0.09
N LEU A 57 -31.15 -3.50 -0.56
CA LEU A 57 -31.10 -3.77 -1.98
C LEU A 57 -31.43 -5.25 -2.05
N SER A 58 -32.59 -5.52 -2.64
CA SER A 58 -33.21 -6.82 -2.76
C SER A 58 -32.19 -7.90 -3.09
N SER A 59 -32.31 -8.99 -2.35
CA SER A 59 -31.47 -10.16 -2.32
C SER A 59 -31.54 -10.96 -3.62
N ASP A 60 -30.91 -10.47 -4.69
CA ASP A 60 -30.72 -11.22 -5.93
C ASP A 60 -29.29 -11.02 -6.46
N VAL A 61 -28.27 -11.17 -5.60
CA VAL A 61 -26.85 -11.21 -6.00
C VAL A 61 -26.39 -12.66 -6.19
N HIS A 62 -27.16 -13.43 -6.96
CA HIS A 62 -26.66 -14.61 -7.69
C HIS A 62 -26.13 -14.22 -9.09
N GLY A 63 -26.11 -12.92 -9.42
CA GLY A 63 -25.76 -12.38 -10.75
C GLY A 63 -24.27 -12.28 -11.08
N SER A 64 -23.36 -12.68 -10.19
CA SER A 64 -21.91 -12.48 -10.37
C SER A 64 -21.30 -13.28 -11.54
N GLN A 65 -21.94 -14.37 -11.98
CA GLN A 65 -21.51 -15.15 -13.15
C GLN A 65 -22.32 -14.85 -14.41
N ALA A 66 -23.58 -14.43 -14.29
CA ALA A 66 -24.42 -14.13 -15.45
C ALA A 66 -24.01 -12.82 -16.17
N ALA A 67 -23.45 -11.85 -15.44
CA ALA A 67 -22.91 -10.61 -16.02
C ALA A 67 -21.70 -10.86 -16.95
N LEU A 68 -21.09 -12.05 -16.94
CA LEU A 68 -20.00 -12.42 -17.84
C LEU A 68 -20.47 -12.84 -19.24
N ALA A 69 -21.78 -12.96 -19.47
CA ALA A 69 -22.32 -13.37 -20.78
C ALA A 69 -22.06 -12.31 -21.87
N ASN A 70 -21.96 -11.03 -21.49
CA ASN A 70 -21.61 -9.96 -22.40
C ASN A 70 -20.10 -9.74 -22.40
N PRO A 71 -19.46 -9.52 -23.57
CA PRO A 71 -18.05 -9.18 -23.61
C PRO A 71 -17.80 -7.87 -22.84
N PRO A 72 -16.67 -7.75 -22.13
CA PRO A 72 -16.33 -6.52 -21.43
C PRO A 72 -16.17 -5.36 -22.42
N SER A 73 -16.77 -4.21 -22.10
CA SER A 73 -16.64 -3.00 -22.91
C SER A 73 -15.19 -2.54 -23.03
N MET A 74 -14.41 -2.74 -21.95
CA MET A 74 -12.98 -2.44 -21.92
C MET A 74 -12.29 -3.30 -20.86
N SER A 75 -11.03 -3.64 -21.11
CA SER A 75 -10.18 -4.26 -20.09
C SER A 75 -8.72 -3.86 -20.26
N GLY A 76 -7.96 -3.85 -19.18
CA GLY A 76 -6.57 -3.39 -19.22
C GLY A 76 -5.89 -3.34 -17.86
N VAL A 77 -4.56 -3.21 -17.87
CA VAL A 77 -3.76 -3.00 -16.65
C VAL A 77 -3.73 -1.52 -16.32
N LEU A 78 -4.13 -1.16 -15.10
CA LEU A 78 -4.12 0.22 -14.62
C LEU A 78 -3.45 0.32 -13.26
N CYS A 79 -2.93 1.50 -12.94
CA CYS A 79 -2.33 1.79 -11.64
C CYS A 79 -3.37 2.40 -10.70
N LYS A 80 -3.53 1.82 -9.51
CA LYS A 80 -4.43 2.35 -8.48
C LYS A 80 -3.61 2.99 -7.35
N ARG A 81 -3.85 4.25 -7.03
CA ARG A 81 -3.28 4.89 -5.83
C ARG A 81 -4.36 5.17 -4.80
N ARG A 82 -4.04 4.93 -3.52
CA ARG A 82 -4.81 5.45 -2.39
C ARG A 82 -4.16 6.76 -1.92
N LYS A 83 -4.94 7.73 -1.45
CA LYS A 83 -4.44 9.04 -1.00
C LYS A 83 -3.21 8.97 -0.07
N TYR A 84 -3.18 7.98 0.82
CA TYR A 84 -2.14 7.82 1.84
C TYR A 84 -1.01 6.85 1.47
N LEU A 85 -1.10 6.15 0.32
CA LEU A 85 -0.07 5.21 -0.10
C LEU A 85 0.75 5.81 -1.24
N PRO A 86 2.10 5.87 -1.12
CA PRO A 86 2.95 6.42 -2.18
C PRO A 86 3.04 5.50 -3.41
N LEU A 87 2.73 4.22 -3.23
CA LEU A 87 2.82 3.20 -4.26
C LEU A 87 1.63 3.25 -5.22
N TRP A 88 1.92 3.01 -6.49
CA TRP A 88 0.96 2.87 -7.59
C TRP A 88 0.92 1.40 -8.06
N PRO A 89 0.36 0.46 -7.28
CA PRO A 89 0.27 -0.93 -7.71
C PRO A 89 -0.54 -1.07 -9.00
N GLN A 90 0.02 -1.83 -9.94
CA GLN A 90 -0.68 -2.28 -11.14
C GLN A 90 -1.73 -3.34 -10.77
N ARG A 91 -2.90 -3.24 -11.39
CA ARG A 91 -4.02 -4.17 -11.27
C ARG A 91 -4.68 -4.32 -12.62
N TYR A 92 -5.25 -5.50 -12.88
CA TYR A 92 -6.04 -5.71 -14.09
C TYR A 92 -7.48 -5.27 -13.83
N PHE A 93 -8.01 -4.43 -14.70
CA PHE A 93 -9.35 -3.89 -14.59
C PHE A 93 -10.20 -4.34 -15.78
N VAL A 94 -11.49 -4.55 -15.50
CA VAL A 94 -12.48 -4.94 -16.48
C VAL A 94 -13.72 -4.06 -16.27
N LEU A 95 -14.13 -3.35 -17.30
CA LEU A 95 -15.33 -2.53 -17.31
C LEU A 95 -16.46 -3.28 -17.99
N HIS A 96 -17.53 -3.54 -17.23
CA HIS A 96 -18.81 -4.01 -17.75
C HIS A 96 -19.87 -2.98 -17.42
N ASP A 97 -20.54 -2.44 -18.44
CA ASP A 97 -21.52 -1.37 -18.31
C ASP A 97 -20.97 -0.18 -17.50
N SER A 98 -21.45 0.03 -16.29
CA SER A 98 -21.00 1.08 -15.37
C SER A 98 -20.24 0.52 -14.16
N LEU A 99 -19.85 -0.75 -14.17
CA LEU A 99 -19.15 -1.43 -13.09
C LEU A 99 -17.72 -1.76 -13.51
N LEU A 100 -16.77 -1.19 -12.78
CA LEU A 100 -15.35 -1.43 -12.96
C LEU A 100 -14.86 -2.43 -11.91
N TYR A 101 -14.57 -3.63 -12.37
CA TYR A 101 -14.01 -4.72 -11.60
C TYR A 101 -12.49 -4.63 -11.62
N TYR A 102 -11.83 -4.96 -10.51
CA TYR A 102 -10.37 -5.02 -10.46
C TYR A 102 -9.86 -6.31 -9.85
N TYR A 103 -8.78 -6.83 -10.42
CA TYR A 103 -8.16 -8.11 -10.12
C TYR A 103 -6.69 -7.90 -9.79
N LEU A 104 -6.09 -8.82 -9.03
CA LEU A 104 -4.66 -8.77 -8.77
C LEU A 104 -3.90 -9.13 -10.05
N GLN A 105 -4.35 -10.16 -10.76
CA GLN A 105 -3.82 -10.64 -12.03
C GLN A 105 -4.96 -10.91 -13.01
N LYS A 106 -4.64 -10.96 -14.31
CA LYS A 106 -5.62 -11.25 -15.37
C LYS A 106 -6.27 -12.65 -15.24
N ALA A 107 -5.54 -13.62 -14.69
CA ALA A 107 -5.99 -14.99 -14.51
C ALA A 107 -6.86 -15.21 -13.25
N ASP A 108 -7.04 -14.18 -12.41
CA ASP A 108 -7.85 -14.30 -11.20
C ASP A 108 -9.33 -14.51 -11.55
N HIS A 109 -9.95 -15.52 -10.96
CA HIS A 109 -11.38 -15.79 -11.15
C HIS A 109 -12.28 -14.82 -10.38
N TYR A 110 -11.79 -14.21 -9.29
CA TYR A 110 -12.60 -13.37 -8.41
C TYR A 110 -12.07 -11.94 -8.36
N PRO A 111 -12.93 -10.93 -8.56
CA PRO A 111 -12.53 -9.55 -8.42
C PRO A 111 -12.19 -9.23 -6.96
N ARG A 112 -11.13 -8.45 -6.77
CA ARG A 112 -10.75 -7.90 -5.46
C ARG A 112 -11.68 -6.78 -5.02
N GLY A 113 -12.41 -6.18 -5.96
CA GLY A 113 -13.51 -5.27 -5.67
C GLY A 113 -14.17 -4.74 -6.94
N VAL A 114 -15.25 -4.01 -6.71
CA VAL A 114 -16.10 -3.43 -7.75
C VAL A 114 -16.29 -1.95 -7.44
N ILE A 115 -16.19 -1.12 -8.48
CA ILE A 115 -16.37 0.34 -8.39
C ILE A 115 -17.48 0.69 -9.36
N LEU A 116 -18.51 1.39 -8.87
CA LEU A 116 -19.51 1.99 -9.75
C LEU A 116 -18.89 3.24 -10.38
N VAL A 117 -18.76 3.22 -11.70
CA VAL A 117 -18.26 4.35 -12.47
C VAL A 117 -19.46 5.18 -12.92
N ASP A 118 -19.59 6.36 -12.36
CA ASP A 118 -20.50 7.36 -12.89
C ASP A 118 -19.81 8.10 -14.04
N PRO A 119 -20.46 8.24 -15.22
CA PRO A 119 -19.92 9.01 -16.34
C PRO A 119 -19.54 10.45 -15.94
N SER A 120 -20.21 11.04 -14.97
CA SER A 120 -19.94 12.40 -14.50
C SER A 120 -18.60 12.57 -13.77
N TYR A 121 -18.04 11.49 -13.21
CA TYR A 121 -16.74 11.51 -12.50
C TYR A 121 -15.56 11.07 -13.38
N CYS A 122 -15.80 10.83 -14.66
CA CYS A 122 -14.74 10.53 -15.62
C CYS A 122 -14.19 11.84 -16.19
N HIS A 123 -13.10 12.34 -15.59
CA HIS A 123 -12.39 13.46 -16.20
C HIS A 123 -11.31 12.93 -17.16
N ARG A 124 -11.44 13.31 -18.43
CA ARG A 124 -10.45 12.99 -19.47
C ARG A 124 -9.49 14.16 -19.61
N ASP A 125 -8.31 14.03 -19.02
CA ASP A 125 -7.22 15.00 -19.19
C ASP A 125 -6.15 14.39 -20.10
N GLY A 126 -6.35 14.57 -21.42
CA GLY A 126 -5.50 13.98 -22.45
C GLY A 126 -5.45 12.45 -22.40
N ARG A 127 -4.29 11.88 -22.01
CA ARG A 127 -4.04 10.44 -21.89
C ARG A 127 -4.40 9.85 -20.53
N VAL A 128 -4.86 10.68 -19.59
CA VAL A 128 -5.19 10.24 -18.23
C VAL A 128 -6.70 10.30 -18.02
N ILE A 129 -7.30 9.16 -17.68
CA ILE A 129 -8.67 9.12 -17.19
C ILE A 129 -8.60 9.09 -15.67
N THR A 130 -9.21 10.07 -15.01
CA THR A 130 -9.34 10.04 -13.55
C THR A 130 -10.75 9.60 -13.20
N ILE A 131 -10.87 8.52 -12.42
CA ILE A 131 -12.14 8.09 -11.83
C ILE A 131 -12.07 8.40 -10.34
N VAL A 132 -13.04 9.15 -9.84
CA VAL A 132 -13.18 9.45 -8.41
C VAL A 132 -14.31 8.58 -7.86
N ASP A 133 -14.00 7.75 -6.86
CA ASP A 133 -15.02 6.93 -6.21
C ASP A 133 -15.86 7.78 -5.26
N ASN A 134 -17.15 7.91 -5.55
CA ASN A 134 -18.08 8.70 -4.76
C ASN A 134 -18.23 8.18 -3.32
N LYS A 135 -18.08 6.86 -3.10
CA LYS A 135 -18.19 6.27 -1.75
C LYS A 135 -16.95 6.49 -0.91
N SER A 136 -15.81 6.69 -1.56
CA SER A 136 -14.52 6.86 -0.89
C SER A 136 -13.77 7.99 -1.59
N SER A 137 -14.07 9.22 -1.18
CA SER A 137 -13.39 10.45 -1.62
C SER A 137 -11.87 10.41 -1.46
N ASP A 138 -11.34 9.41 -0.75
CA ASP A 138 -9.91 9.15 -0.54
C ASP A 138 -9.26 8.22 -1.58
N ILE A 139 -10.00 7.70 -2.57
CA ILE A 139 -9.44 6.85 -3.61
C ILE A 139 -9.60 7.50 -4.98
N THR A 140 -8.49 8.00 -5.50
CA THR A 140 -8.38 8.52 -6.86
C THR A 140 -7.73 7.46 -7.75
N TYR A 141 -8.47 7.03 -8.76
CA TYR A 141 -7.94 6.13 -9.78
C TYR A 141 -7.42 6.99 -10.91
N ARG A 142 -6.12 6.91 -11.22
CA ARG A 142 -5.57 7.51 -12.44
C ARG A 142 -5.24 6.40 -13.41
N LEU A 143 -5.98 6.36 -14.49
CA LEU A 143 -5.68 5.53 -15.64
C LEU A 143 -4.62 6.25 -16.44
N TYR A 144 -3.38 5.77 -16.38
CA TYR A 144 -2.38 6.16 -17.36
C TYR A 144 -2.62 5.28 -18.58
N GLY A 145 -3.00 5.92 -19.69
CA GLY A 145 -3.47 5.25 -20.89
C GLY A 145 -2.56 4.10 -21.33
N LEU A 146 -3.16 2.91 -21.41
CA LEU A 146 -2.87 1.93 -22.45
C LEU A 146 -3.26 2.57 -23.79
N THR A 147 -2.41 3.44 -24.31
CA THR A 147 -2.39 3.69 -25.74
C THR A 147 -1.61 2.55 -26.36
N ASP A 148 -2.32 1.54 -26.87
CA ASP A 148 -1.95 0.85 -28.11
C ASP A 148 -3.04 -0.16 -28.51
N LYS A 149 -4.02 0.32 -29.28
CA LYS A 149 -4.16 0.03 -30.72
C LYS A 149 -5.41 0.70 -31.28
#